data_AF-A0A5R2N6X9-F1
#
_entry.id   AF-A0A5R2N6X9-F1
#
_cell.length_a   1.000
_cell.length_b   1.000
_cell.length_c   1.000
_cell.angle_alpha   90.00
_cell.angle_beta   90.00
_cell.angle_gamma   90.00
#
_symmetry.space_group_name_H-M   'P 1'
#
loop_
_entity.id
_entity.type
_entity.pdbx_description
1 polymer ?
#
loop_
_entity_poly.entity_id
_entity_poly.type
_entity_poly.pdbx_seq_one_letter_code
_entity_poly.pdbx_strand_id
1 'polypeptide(L)' 'REASDRILGATVVASHAGEMINAVTLAIRSGMGLHALADVIHPFPTQAQGIKMAGDAYRRTRLTSLRRRLAAHWLAWSRR' A
#
# COMPACT_ATOMS: atom_id res chain seq x y z
N ARG A 1 -20.53 4.08 2.69
CA ARG A 1 -19.36 3.49 3.39
C ARG A 1 -18.23 3.33 2.35
N GLU A 2 -17.52 4.38 1.95
CA GLU A 2 -16.69 4.36 0.71
C GLU A 2 -15.19 4.63 0.90
N ALA A 3 -14.71 4.76 2.14
CA ALA A 3 -13.29 5.02 2.39
C ALA A 3 -12.74 4.25 3.60
N SER A 4 -13.13 2.98 3.74
CA SER A 4 -12.52 2.13 4.77
C SER A 4 -11.15 1.65 4.30
N ASP A 5 -10.16 1.71 5.20
CA ASP A 5 -8.82 1.15 5.02
C ASP A 5 -8.79 -0.37 5.21
N ARG A 6 -9.95 -1.02 5.35
CA ARG A 6 -10.07 -2.44 5.62
C ARG A 6 -9.62 -3.29 4.42
N ILE A 7 -8.79 -4.30 4.69
CA ILE A 7 -8.43 -5.33 3.73
C ILE A 7 -9.62 -6.32 3.62
N LEU A 8 -10.14 -6.50 2.40
CA LEU A 8 -11.26 -7.42 2.13
C LEU A 8 -10.79 -8.84 1.79
N GLY A 9 -9.58 -8.95 1.22
CA GLY A 9 -8.97 -10.19 0.77
C GLY A 9 -7.76 -9.88 -0.12
N ALA A 10 -7.03 -10.92 -0.52
CA ALA A 10 -5.93 -10.80 -1.48
C ALA A 10 -5.75 -12.08 -2.29
N THR A 11 -5.16 -11.92 -3.47
CA THR A 11 -4.74 -13.01 -4.34
C THR A 11 -3.28 -12.75 -4.71
N VAL A 12 -2.43 -13.75 -4.51
CA VAL A 12 -0.98 -13.63 -4.77
C VAL A 12 -0.58 -14.72 -5.75
N VAL A 13 0.08 -14.33 -6.85
CA VAL A 13 0.63 -15.23 -7.86
C VAL A 13 2.13 -14.96 -7.96
N ALA A 14 2.93 -15.84 -7.36
CA ALA A 14 4.39 -15.76 -7.29
C ALA A 14 4.97 -17.12 -6.88
N SER A 15 6.27 -17.34 -7.10
CA SER A 15 6.96 -18.58 -6.70
C SER A 15 6.82 -18.91 -5.21
N HIS A 16 6.77 -17.90 -4.33
CA HIS A 16 6.61 -18.06 -2.89
C HIS A 16 5.27 -17.50 -2.38
N ALA A 17 4.19 -17.63 -3.17
CA ALA A 17 2.88 -17.08 -2.82
C ALA A 17 2.36 -17.58 -1.46
N GLY A 18 2.63 -18.83 -1.09
CA GLY A 18 2.25 -19.41 0.20
C GLY A 18 2.92 -18.73 1.40
N GLU A 19 4.16 -18.28 1.25
CA GLU A 19 4.86 -17.51 2.29
C GLU A 19 4.36 -16.06 2.34
N MET A 20 4.16 -15.45 1.16
CA MET A 20 3.72 -14.07 1.04
C MET A 20 2.31 -13.84 1.59
N ILE A 21 1.38 -14.77 1.35
CA ILE A 21 -0.03 -14.61 1.75
C ILE A 21 -0.19 -14.51 3.27
N ASN A 22 0.75 -15.08 4.04
CA ASN A 22 0.71 -15.06 5.51
C ASN A 22 0.72 -13.63 6.09
N ALA A 23 1.46 -12.71 5.46
CA ALA A 23 1.46 -11.30 5.89
C ALA A 23 0.07 -10.66 5.72
N VAL A 24 -0.65 -11.00 4.65
CA VAL A 24 -1.97 -10.45 4.38
C VAL A 24 -3.04 -11.09 5.27
N THR A 25 -2.98 -12.40 5.49
CA THR A 25 -3.92 -13.09 6.39
C THR A 25 -3.76 -12.61 7.83
N LEU A 26 -2.53 -12.38 8.30
CA LEU A 26 -2.27 -11.78 9.61
C LEU A 26 -2.85 -10.36 9.71
N ALA A 27 -2.69 -9.54 8.67
CA ALA A 27 -3.25 -8.20 8.65
C ALA A 27 -4.79 -8.23 8.73
N ILE A 28 -5.44 -9.11 7.97
CA ILE A 28 -6.90 -9.30 8.03
C ILE A 28 -7.33 -9.77 9.42
N ARG A 29 -6.66 -10.77 9.98
CA ARG A 29 -6.98 -11.35 11.31
C ARG A 29 -6.78 -10.38 12.46
N SER A 30 -5.83 -9.45 12.33
CA SER A 30 -5.57 -8.41 13.34
C SER A 30 -6.42 -7.15 13.14
N GLY A 31 -7.20 -7.06 12.06
CA GLY A 31 -7.96 -5.86 11.71
C GLY A 31 -7.06 -4.71 11.23
N MET A 32 -5.81 -5.00 10.86
CA MET A 32 -4.87 -4.03 10.31
C MET A 32 -5.37 -3.53 8.95
N GLY A 33 -5.30 -2.21 8.75
CA GLY A 33 -5.67 -1.57 7.50
C GLY A 33 -4.60 -1.72 6.41
N LEU A 34 -5.00 -1.50 5.16
CA LEU A 34 -4.13 -1.60 3.99
C LEU A 34 -3.01 -0.55 4.03
N HIS A 35 -3.27 0.65 4.53
CA HIS A 35 -2.26 1.68 4.70
C HIS A 35 -1.18 1.23 5.69
N ALA A 36 -1.58 0.66 6.83
CA ALA A 36 -0.66 0.16 7.84
C ALA A 36 0.17 -1.02 7.30
N LEU A 37 -0.44 -1.94 6.55
CA LEU A 37 0.29 -3.04 5.91
C LEU A 37 1.34 -2.53 4.90
N ALA A 38 1.02 -1.50 4.11
CA ALA A 38 1.95 -0.91 3.14
C ALA A 38 3.12 -0.15 3.78
N ASP A 39 2.90 0.42 4.98
CA ASP A 39 3.91 1.18 5.73
C ASP A 39 4.90 0.27 6.50
N VAL A 40 4.64 -1.04 6.60
CA VAL A 40 5.59 -2.01 7.17
C VAL A 40 6.92 -1.99 6.41
N ILE A 41 8.03 -2.18 7.14
CA ILE A 41 9.35 -2.33 6.52
C ILE A 41 9.46 -3.73 5.92
N HIS A 42 9.27 -3.83 4.61
CA HIS A 42 9.50 -5.06 3.86
C HIS A 42 11.00 -5.25 3.59
N PRO A 43 11.58 -6.43 3.90
CA PRO A 43 12.99 -6.71 3.64
C PRO A 43 13.37 -6.59 2.16
N PHE A 44 14.57 -6.10 1.88
CA PHE A 44 15.14 -6.00 0.55
C PHE A 44 16.35 -6.92 0.36
N PRO A 45 16.44 -7.66 -0.78
CA PRO A 45 15.48 -7.81 -1.88
C PRO A 45 14.56 -9.04 -1.70
N THR A 46 13.22 -8.87 -1.62
CA THR A 46 12.28 -10.00 -1.46
C THR A 46 11.00 -9.85 -2.30
N GLN A 47 10.37 -10.98 -2.67
CA GLN A 47 9.06 -10.96 -3.34
C GLN A 47 7.97 -10.34 -2.45
N ALA A 48 8.11 -10.42 -1.12
CA ALA A 48 7.18 -9.82 -0.17
C ALA A 48 7.03 -8.30 -0.31
N GLN A 49 8.01 -7.59 -0.90
CA GLN A 49 7.87 -6.18 -1.26
C GLN A 49 6.71 -5.91 -2.23
N GLY A 50 6.28 -6.92 -3.00
CA GLY A 50 5.10 -6.82 -3.85
C GLY A 50 3.83 -6.42 -3.08
N ILE A 51 3.72 -6.81 -1.81
CA ILE A 51 2.57 -6.44 -0.95
C ILE A 51 2.57 -4.92 -0.70
N LYS A 52 3.72 -4.35 -0.31
CA LYS A 52 3.88 -2.90 -0.16
C LYS A 52 3.59 -2.17 -1.46
N MET A 53 4.16 -2.64 -2.57
CA MET A 53 3.96 -2.02 -3.88
C MET A 53 2.48 -2.01 -4.29
N ALA A 54 1.74 -3.08 -3.99
CA ALA A 54 0.30 -3.15 -4.24
C ALA A 54 -0.48 -2.16 -3.36
N GLY A 55 -0.16 -2.05 -2.08
CA GLY A 55 -0.74 -1.06 -1.17
C GLY A 55 -0.47 0.38 -1.62
N ASP A 56 0.77 0.68 -2.02
CA ASP A 56 1.15 1.98 -2.57
C ASP A 56 0.41 2.29 -3.88
N ALA A 57 0.24 1.30 -4.76
CA ALA A 57 -0.52 1.46 -6.00
C ALA A 57 -1.97 1.85 -5.70
N TYR A 58 -2.61 1.19 -4.73
CA TYR A 58 -3.95 1.57 -4.27
C TYR A 58 -3.98 2.97 -3.65
N ARG A 59 -3.02 3.32 -2.81
CA ARG A 59 -2.93 4.66 -2.20
C ARG A 59 -2.85 5.78 -3.24
N ARG A 60 -2.15 5.54 -4.35
CA ARG A 60 -2.05 6.52 -5.46
C ARG A 60 -3.40 6.82 -6.13
N THR A 61 -4.32 5.85 -6.19
CA THR A 61 -5.65 6.09 -6.80
C THR A 61 -6.54 7.01 -5.94
N ARG A 62 -6.27 7.07 -4.62
CA ARG A 62 -6.99 7.91 -3.65
C ARG A 62 -6.47 9.35 -3.57
N LEU A 63 -5.40 9.70 -4.28
CA LEU A 63 -4.89 11.06 -4.30
C LEU A 63 -5.85 11.97 -5.07
N THR A 64 -6.60 12.79 -4.34
CA THR A 64 -7.51 13.79 -4.92
C THR A 64 -6.75 14.76 -5.83
N SER A 65 -7.35 15.11 -6.98
CA SER A 65 -6.76 16.00 -8.00
C SER A 65 -6.28 17.34 -7.43
N LEU A 66 -7.02 17.92 -6.48
CA LEU A 66 -6.64 19.15 -5.76
C LEU A 66 -5.37 18.97 -4.91
N ARG A 67 -5.28 17.90 -4.12
CA ARG A 67 -4.11 17.62 -3.28
C ARG A 67 -2.86 17.39 -4.12
N ARG A 68 -3.01 16.71 -5.27
CA ARG A 68 -1.93 16.52 -6.24
C ARG A 68 -1.43 17.85 -6.81
N ARG A 69 -2.34 18.75 -7.19
CA ARG A 69 -1.99 20.09 -7.71
C ARG A 69 -1.27 20.93 -6.66
N LEU A 70 -1.78 20.99 -5.43
CA LEU A 70 -1.15 21.73 -4.33
C LEU A 70 0.25 21.19 -4.04
N ALA A 71 0.40 19.86 -3.95
CA ALA A 71 1.71 19.23 -3.74
C ALA A 71 2.69 19.55 -4.89
N ALA A 72 2.23 19.55 -6.14
CA ALA A 72 3.06 19.89 -7.28
C ALA A 72 3.52 21.36 -7.27
N HIS A 73 2.61 22.29 -6.97
CA HIS A 73 2.94 23.72 -6.84
C HIS A 73 3.92 23.98 -5.69
N TRP A 74 3.69 23.36 -4.53
CA TRP A 74 4.58 23.48 -3.39
C TRP A 74 5.97 22.92 -3.69
N LEU A 75 6.06 21.72 -4.28
CA LEU A 75 7.34 21.13 -4.68
C LEU A 75 8.06 21.92 -5.79
N ALA A 76 7.34 22.63 -6.65
CA ALA A 76 7.94 23.50 -7.67
C ALA A 76 8.49 24.79 -7.05
N TRP A 77 7.82 25.30 -6.02
CA TRP A 77 8.29 26.45 -5.24
C TRP A 77 9.49 26.09 -4.37
N SER A 78 9.48 24.92 -3.71
CA SER A 78 10.57 24.46 -2.83
C SER A 78 11.85 24.02 -3.57
N ARG A 79 11.83 24.04 -4.90
CA ARG A 79 12.99 23.73 -5.77
C ARG A 79 13.66 25.00 -6.31
N ARG A 80 13.19 26.18 -5.90
CA ARG A 80 13.86 27.48 -6.06
C ARG A 80 14.51 27.87 -4.74
#